data_AF-A0A1G2CPA5-F1
#
_entry.id   AF-A0A1G2CPA5-F1
#
_cell.length_a   1.000
_cell.length_b   1.000
_cell.length_c   1.000
_cell.angle_alpha   90.00
_cell.angle_beta   90.00
_cell.angle_gamma   90.00
#
_symmetry.space_group_name_H-M   'P 1'
#
loop_
_entity.id
_entity.type
_entity.pdbx_description
1 polymer ?
#
loop_
_entity_poly.entity_id
_entity_poly.type
_entity_poly.pdbx_seq_one_letter_code
_entity_poly.pdbx_strand_id
1 'polypeptide(L)'
;MTEIKKRGRRKEGQVMFLTVVVLGAIIASVTTIAGLLMSYQIKRSADIASSQKAIFAADAGVECMMYQLFSVGVAGGQEAKGACGGDGALSNGAYFEILVEPNKEKTFPNSFISTGYYGSSVRSMQIKFIKV
;
A
#
# COMPACT_ATOMS: atom_id res chain seq x y z
N MET A 1 54.58 66.67 -0.12
CA MET A 1 53.51 65.95 0.59
C MET A 1 52.78 65.08 -0.42
N THR A 2 52.82 63.76 -0.21
CA THR A 2 52.42 62.71 -1.15
C THR A 2 50.90 62.53 -1.22
N GLU A 3 50.34 62.64 -2.42
CA GLU A 3 48.95 62.32 -2.78
C GLU A 3 48.69 60.80 -2.68
N ILE A 4 47.77 60.39 -1.81
CA ILE A 4 47.34 58.99 -1.66
C ILE A 4 46.19 58.72 -2.62
N LYS A 5 46.49 58.07 -3.75
CA LYS A 5 45.52 57.61 -4.75
C LYS A 5 44.70 56.42 -4.22
N LYS A 6 43.44 56.65 -3.80
CA LYS A 6 42.48 55.58 -3.44
C LYS A 6 42.09 54.76 -4.67
N ARG A 7 42.51 53.49 -4.72
CA ARG A 7 42.03 52.50 -5.71
C ARG A 7 40.59 52.08 -5.37
N GLY A 8 39.64 52.36 -6.26
CA GLY A 8 38.25 51.88 -6.16
C GLY A 8 38.19 50.35 -6.25
N ARG A 9 37.64 49.69 -5.22
CA ARG A 9 37.46 48.23 -5.18
C ARG A 9 36.46 47.79 -6.27
N ARG A 10 36.84 46.80 -7.07
CA ARG A 10 35.96 46.12 -8.05
C ARG A 10 34.88 45.33 -7.30
N LYS A 11 33.70 45.91 -7.11
CA LYS A 11 32.56 45.29 -6.36
C LYS A 11 31.70 44.37 -7.23
N GLU A 12 31.72 44.56 -8.54
CA GLU A 12 30.78 43.92 -9.48
C GLU A 12 30.98 42.39 -9.59
N GLY A 13 32.23 41.93 -9.74
CA GLY A 13 32.54 40.50 -9.79
C GLY A 13 32.34 39.76 -8.46
N GLN A 14 32.45 40.46 -7.33
CA GLN A 14 32.18 39.88 -6.01
C GLN A 14 30.68 39.65 -5.79
N VAL A 15 29.85 40.58 -6.26
CA VAL A 15 28.38 40.43 -6.20
C VAL A 15 27.94 39.28 -7.09
N MET A 16 28.48 39.16 -8.30
CA MET A 16 28.19 38.05 -9.21
C MET A 16 28.59 36.68 -8.64
N PHE A 17 29.75 36.60 -7.96
CA PHE A 17 30.15 35.35 -7.31
C PHE A 17 29.22 34.99 -6.15
N LEU A 18 28.85 35.97 -5.33
CA LEU A 18 27.94 35.75 -4.21
C LEU A 18 26.57 35.25 -4.69
N THR A 19 26.02 35.83 -5.76
CA THR A 19 24.71 35.41 -6.30
C THR A 19 24.75 34.00 -6.85
N VAL A 20 25.82 33.60 -7.55
CA VAL A 20 25.97 32.22 -8.06
C VAL A 20 26.10 31.22 -6.92
N VAL A 21 26.87 31.54 -5.87
CA VAL A 21 26.99 30.68 -4.68
C VAL A 21 25.65 30.52 -3.98
N VAL A 22 24.91 31.62 -3.80
CA VAL A 22 23.57 31.60 -3.18
C VAL A 22 22.58 30.79 -4.03
N LEU A 23 22.55 31.01 -5.35
CA LEU A 23 21.68 30.24 -6.25
C LEU A 23 22.05 28.75 -6.26
N GLY A 24 23.34 28.42 -6.25
CA GLY A 24 23.80 27.04 -6.15
C GLY A 24 23.35 26.38 -4.85
N ALA A 25 23.47 27.09 -3.72
CA ALA A 25 23.00 26.59 -2.42
C ALA A 25 21.49 26.35 -2.40
N ILE A 26 20.71 27.27 -2.98
CA ILE A 26 19.25 27.13 -3.08
C ILE A 26 18.90 25.90 -3.93
N ILE A 27 19.45 25.79 -5.13
CA ILE A 27 19.19 24.65 -6.03
C ILE A 27 19.56 23.33 -5.34
N ALA A 28 20.74 23.26 -4.71
CA ALA A 28 21.17 22.06 -3.99
C ALA A 28 20.21 21.69 -2.84
N SER A 29 19.73 22.67 -2.07
CA SER A 29 18.77 22.42 -0.99
C SER A 29 17.41 21.91 -1.50
N VAL A 30 16.91 22.46 -2.60
CA VAL A 30 15.64 22.03 -3.20
C VAL A 30 15.78 20.62 -3.79
N THR A 31 16.87 20.34 -4.51
CA THR A 31 17.10 19.03 -5.11
C THR A 31 17.25 17.93 -4.05
N THR A 32 17.92 18.21 -2.93
CA THR A 32 18.06 17.23 -1.84
C THR A 32 16.72 16.91 -1.17
N ILE A 33 15.90 17.93 -0.89
CA ILE A 33 14.54 17.74 -0.35
C ILE A 33 13.68 16.96 -1.34
N ALA A 34 13.70 17.33 -2.63
CA ALA A 34 12.93 16.66 -3.68
C ALA A 34 13.33 15.18 -3.83
N GLY A 35 14.64 14.88 -3.84
CA GLY A 35 15.13 13.51 -3.92
C GLY A 35 14.70 12.67 -2.72
N LEU A 36 14.76 13.24 -1.52
CA LEU A 36 14.30 12.59 -0.30
C LEU A 36 12.78 12.30 -0.34
N LEU A 37 11.97 13.28 -0.73
CA LEU A 37 10.52 13.08 -0.89
C LEU A 37 10.18 12.03 -1.94
N MET A 38 10.91 11.99 -3.05
CA MET A 38 10.70 11.00 -4.10
C MET A 38 10.96 9.58 -3.58
N SER A 39 12.01 9.40 -2.76
CA SER A 39 12.29 8.10 -2.13
C SER A 39 11.16 7.62 -1.20
N TYR A 40 10.56 8.52 -0.42
CA TYR A 40 9.42 8.20 0.44
C TYR A 40 8.18 7.85 -0.37
N GLN A 41 7.92 8.57 -1.46
CA GLN A 41 6.78 8.29 -2.33
C GLN A 41 6.89 6.89 -2.96
N ILE A 42 8.07 6.48 -3.42
CA ILE A 42 8.28 5.15 -4.01
C ILE A 42 7.99 4.04 -3.00
N LYS A 43 8.47 4.18 -1.76
CA LYS A 43 8.20 3.21 -0.69
C LYS A 43 6.70 3.11 -0.39
N ARG A 44 6.02 4.26 -0.24
CA ARG A 44 4.57 4.30 -0.02
C ARG A 44 3.80 3.65 -1.17
N SER A 45 4.20 3.89 -2.41
CA SER A 45 3.56 3.28 -3.57
C SER A 45 3.71 1.75 -3.59
N ALA A 46 4.86 1.22 -3.17
CA ALA A 46 5.06 -0.22 -3.04
C ALA A 46 4.16 -0.84 -1.95
N ASP A 47 4.03 -0.18 -0.79
CA ASP A 47 3.14 -0.63 0.29
C ASP A 47 1.65 -0.57 -0.11
N ILE A 48 1.28 0.42 -0.93
CA ILE A 48 -0.08 0.51 -1.49
C ILE A 48 -0.33 -0.66 -2.44
N ALA A 49 0.61 -0.97 -3.33
CA ALA A 49 0.47 -2.08 -4.28
C ALA A 49 0.39 -3.44 -3.56
N SER A 50 1.18 -3.66 -2.50
CA SER A 50 1.08 -4.89 -1.69
C SER A 50 -0.25 -4.97 -0.95
N SER A 51 -0.72 -3.84 -0.40
CA SER A 51 -2.04 -3.75 0.23
C SER A 51 -3.16 -4.06 -0.75
N GLN A 52 -3.12 -3.52 -1.97
CA GLN A 52 -4.14 -3.79 -3.00
C GLN A 52 -4.21 -5.27 -3.36
N LYS A 53 -3.08 -5.95 -3.48
CA LYS A 53 -3.05 -7.40 -3.72
C LYS A 53 -3.65 -8.20 -2.55
N ALA A 54 -3.36 -7.80 -1.31
CA ALA A 54 -3.98 -8.41 -0.13
C ALA A 54 -5.50 -8.17 -0.07
N ILE A 55 -5.98 -6.97 -0.43
CA ILE A 55 -7.42 -6.68 -0.56
C ILE A 55 -8.05 -7.59 -1.61
N PHE A 56 -7.44 -7.66 -2.80
CA PHE A 56 -7.94 -8.48 -3.91
C PHE A 56 -8.01 -9.97 -3.54
N ALA A 57 -7.02 -10.48 -2.80
CA ALA A 57 -7.07 -11.84 -2.28
C ALA A 57 -8.22 -12.05 -1.29
N ALA A 58 -8.40 -11.12 -0.35
CA ALA A 58 -9.52 -11.19 0.60
C ALA A 58 -10.88 -11.19 -0.13
N ASP A 59 -11.04 -10.34 -1.13
CA ASP A 59 -12.26 -10.25 -1.94
C ASP A 59 -12.52 -11.53 -2.76
N ALA A 60 -11.49 -12.10 -3.37
CA ALA A 60 -11.60 -13.39 -4.06
C ALA A 60 -12.05 -14.52 -3.12
N GLY A 61 -11.57 -14.53 -1.87
CA GLY A 61 -12.03 -15.48 -0.86
C GLY A 61 -13.48 -15.25 -0.44
N VAL A 62 -13.93 -13.99 -0.38
CA VAL A 62 -15.34 -13.65 -0.13
C VAL A 62 -16.23 -14.19 -1.23
N GLU A 63 -15.92 -13.86 -2.49
CA GLU A 63 -16.72 -14.27 -3.65
C GLU A 63 -16.77 -15.79 -3.77
N CYS A 64 -15.65 -16.46 -3.52
CA CYS A 64 -15.64 -17.93 -3.53
C CYS A 64 -16.55 -18.52 -2.44
N MET A 65 -16.49 -18.00 -1.21
CA MET A 65 -17.37 -18.45 -0.14
C MET A 65 -18.85 -18.20 -0.47
N MET A 66 -19.16 -17.01 -1.00
CA MET A 66 -20.51 -16.67 -1.41
C MET A 66 -21.02 -17.57 -2.53
N TYR A 67 -20.19 -17.87 -3.52
CA TYR A 67 -20.53 -18.80 -4.59
C TYR A 67 -20.88 -20.18 -4.03
N GLN A 68 -20.09 -20.70 -3.09
CA GLN A 68 -20.38 -22.01 -2.48
C GLN A 68 -21.67 -22.00 -1.65
N LEU A 69 -21.90 -20.94 -0.87
CA LEU A 69 -23.10 -20.80 -0.05
C LEU A 69 -24.38 -20.77 -0.89
N PHE A 70 -24.38 -20.04 -2.01
CA PHE A 70 -25.58 -19.83 -2.81
C PHE A 70 -25.74 -20.80 -3.98
N SER A 71 -24.66 -21.28 -4.58
CA SER A 71 -24.71 -22.10 -5.80
C SER A 71 -24.54 -23.60 -5.55
N VAL A 72 -23.75 -23.98 -4.54
CA VAL A 72 -23.45 -25.39 -4.23
C VAL A 72 -24.22 -25.87 -2.99
N GLY A 73 -24.76 -24.95 -2.19
CA GLY A 73 -25.50 -25.26 -0.96
C GLY A 73 -24.62 -25.85 0.14
N VAL A 74 -23.30 -25.60 0.09
CA VAL A 74 -22.36 -26.11 1.08
C VAL A 74 -22.52 -25.30 2.36
N ALA A 75 -22.91 -25.98 3.43
CA ALA A 75 -23.17 -25.37 4.72
C ALA A 75 -21.88 -25.06 5.48
N GLY A 76 -21.20 -23.95 5.16
CA GLY A 76 -20.29 -23.22 6.05
C GLY A 76 -19.24 -24.02 6.86
N GLY A 77 -18.90 -25.24 6.44
CA GLY A 77 -18.12 -26.20 7.21
C GLY A 77 -16.69 -26.33 6.68
N GLN A 78 -15.94 -27.28 7.23
CA GLN A 78 -14.57 -27.60 6.78
C GLN A 78 -14.51 -28.00 5.28
N GLU A 79 -15.64 -28.37 4.69
CA GLU A 79 -15.78 -28.66 3.25
C GLU A 79 -15.67 -27.41 2.37
N ALA A 80 -16.00 -26.22 2.89
CA ALA A 80 -15.90 -24.97 2.13
C ALA A 80 -14.44 -24.53 1.88
N LYS A 81 -13.53 -24.87 2.81
CA LYS A 81 -12.09 -24.62 2.69
C LYS A 81 -11.47 -25.35 1.49
N GLY A 82 -11.98 -26.54 1.14
CA GLY A 82 -11.46 -27.35 0.02
C GLY A 82 -12.00 -26.94 -1.36
N ALA A 83 -13.19 -26.35 -1.41
CA ALA A 83 -13.85 -26.02 -2.68
C ALA A 83 -13.40 -24.66 -3.28
N CYS A 84 -12.66 -23.84 -2.53
CA CYS A 84 -12.09 -22.56 -3.03
C CYS A 84 -10.69 -22.68 -3.66
N GLY A 85 -10.25 -23.92 -3.96
CA GLY A 85 -8.88 -24.19 -4.36
C GLY A 85 -7.95 -24.26 -3.15
N GLY A 86 -7.12 -25.30 -3.10
CA GLY A 86 -6.16 -25.51 -2.01
C GLY A 86 -5.37 -24.23 -1.71
N ASP A 87 -5.27 -23.93 -0.42
CA ASP A 87 -4.54 -22.80 0.18
C ASP A 87 -4.95 -21.39 -0.24
N GLY A 88 -5.99 -21.22 -1.09
CA GLY A 88 -6.47 -19.91 -1.53
C GLY A 88 -5.43 -19.09 -2.30
N ALA A 89 -4.45 -19.75 -2.92
CA ALA A 89 -3.34 -19.10 -3.62
C ALA A 89 -3.76 -18.58 -5.00
N LEU A 90 -3.45 -17.32 -5.27
CA LEU A 90 -3.69 -16.64 -6.55
C LEU A 90 -2.41 -16.60 -7.40
N SER A 91 -2.57 -16.53 -8.72
CA SER A 91 -1.44 -16.47 -9.68
C SER A 91 -0.53 -15.26 -9.51
N ASN A 92 -1.00 -14.22 -8.82
CA ASN A 92 -0.24 -13.01 -8.51
C ASN A 92 0.63 -13.14 -7.25
N GLY A 93 0.68 -14.33 -6.63
CA GLY A 93 1.46 -14.63 -5.42
C GLY A 93 0.79 -14.20 -4.11
N ALA A 94 -0.43 -13.65 -4.17
CA ALA A 94 -1.25 -13.42 -2.98
C ALA A 94 -2.02 -14.69 -2.63
N TYR A 95 -2.42 -14.83 -1.38
CA TYR A 95 -3.29 -15.94 -0.96
C TYR A 95 -4.33 -15.45 0.05
N PHE A 96 -5.42 -16.19 0.20
CA PHE A 96 -6.45 -15.88 1.17
C PHE A 96 -6.79 -17.06 2.06
N GLU A 97 -7.22 -16.76 3.27
CA GLU A 97 -7.76 -17.73 4.22
C GLU A 97 -9.18 -17.33 4.62
N ILE A 98 -10.08 -18.29 4.58
CA ILE A 98 -11.47 -18.11 5.02
C ILE A 98 -11.64 -18.77 6.38
N LEU A 99 -12.09 -17.97 7.34
CA LEU A 99 -12.51 -18.40 8.66
C LEU A 99 -14.03 -18.28 8.70
N VAL A 100 -14.71 -19.43 8.67
CA VAL A 100 -16.16 -19.50 8.80
C VAL A 100 -16.49 -19.75 10.26
N GLU A 101 -17.41 -18.97 10.81
CA GLU A 101 -17.94 -19.24 12.14
C GLU A 101 -19.10 -20.23 12.00
N PRO A 102 -18.91 -21.52 12.37
CA PRO A 102 -19.90 -22.55 12.10
C PRO A 102 -21.14 -22.33 12.97
N ASN A 103 -22.31 -22.29 12.35
CA ASN A 103 -23.58 -22.36 13.06
C ASN A 103 -24.04 -23.82 13.09
N LYS A 104 -23.98 -24.47 14.26
CA LYS A 104 -24.38 -25.89 14.42
C LYS A 104 -25.88 -26.14 14.16
N GLU A 105 -26.67 -25.09 14.01
CA GLU A 105 -28.13 -25.13 13.93
C GLU A 105 -28.67 -24.70 12.55
N LYS A 106 -27.81 -24.21 11.64
CA LYS A 106 -28.24 -23.65 10.34
C LYS A 106 -27.35 -24.10 9.18
N THR A 107 -27.96 -24.31 8.02
CA THR A 107 -27.30 -24.54 6.72
C THR A 107 -26.48 -23.33 6.25
N PHE A 108 -26.72 -22.13 6.80
CA PHE A 108 -25.97 -20.91 6.47
C PHE A 108 -25.20 -20.39 7.68
N PRO A 109 -23.92 -19.99 7.52
CA PRO A 109 -23.14 -19.40 8.61
C PRO A 109 -23.69 -18.02 8.97
N ASN A 110 -23.51 -17.61 10.24
CA ASN A 110 -23.93 -16.27 10.68
C ASN A 110 -22.96 -15.19 10.17
N SER A 111 -21.67 -15.51 10.14
CA SER A 111 -20.63 -14.67 9.60
C SER A 111 -19.48 -15.50 9.06
N PHE A 112 -18.73 -14.92 8.14
CA PHE A 112 -17.43 -15.43 7.74
C PHE A 112 -16.45 -14.29 7.53
N ILE A 113 -15.17 -14.60 7.69
CA ILE A 113 -14.07 -13.67 7.55
C ILE A 113 -13.15 -14.21 6.47
N SER A 114 -12.90 -13.41 5.45
CA SER A 114 -11.86 -13.69 4.44
C SER A 114 -10.67 -12.79 4.70
N THR A 115 -9.49 -13.37 4.86
CA THR A 115 -8.24 -12.65 5.11
C THR A 115 -7.27 -12.89 3.98
N GLY A 116 -6.89 -11.83 3.27
CA GLY A 116 -5.93 -11.86 2.19
C GLY A 116 -4.54 -11.41 2.64
N TYR A 117 -3.53 -12.07 2.06
CA TYR A 117 -2.12 -11.93 2.39
C TYR A 117 -1.32 -11.67 1.12
N TYR A 118 -0.42 -10.68 1.19
CA TYR A 118 0.62 -10.49 0.17
C TYR A 118 1.84 -9.81 0.79
N GLY A 119 2.97 -10.51 0.82
CA GLY A 119 4.17 -10.04 1.51
C GLY A 119 3.90 -9.77 3.00
N SER A 120 4.17 -8.55 3.45
CA SER A 120 3.88 -8.09 4.82
C SER A 120 2.49 -7.44 4.97
N SER A 121 1.70 -7.35 3.90
CA SER A 121 0.38 -6.72 3.91
C SER A 121 -0.71 -7.76 4.16
N VAL A 122 -1.58 -7.47 5.14
CA VAL A 122 -2.73 -8.29 5.51
C VAL A 122 -4.00 -7.43 5.50
N ARG A 123 -5.05 -7.95 4.88
CA ARG A 123 -6.35 -7.28 4.74
C ARG A 123 -7.45 -8.29 4.98
N SER A 124 -8.48 -7.90 5.74
CA SER A 124 -9.54 -8.80 6.14
C SER A 124 -10.90 -8.18 5.85
N MET A 125 -11.82 -9.00 5.37
CA MET A 125 -13.20 -8.64 5.09
C MET A 125 -14.12 -9.59 5.83
N GLN A 126 -15.03 -9.04 6.63
CA GLN A 126 -16.04 -9.80 7.33
C GLN A 126 -17.39 -9.57 6.68
N ILE A 127 -18.10 -10.66 6.40
CA ILE A 127 -19.50 -10.63 5.97
C ILE A 127 -20.36 -11.22 7.08
N LYS A 128 -21.38 -10.46 7.47
CA LYS A 128 -22.38 -10.87 8.44
C LYS A 128 -23.74 -10.91 7.76
N PHE A 129 -24.39 -12.07 7.83
CA PHE A 129 -25.73 -12.22 7.29
C PHE A 129 -26.76 -11.75 8.31
N ILE A 130 -27.65 -10.85 7.87
CA ILE A 130 -28.76 -10.33 8.67
C ILE A 130 -30.03 -10.98 8.14
N LYS A 131 -30.88 -11.44 9.05
CA LYS A 131 -32.21 -11.94 8.70
C LYS A 131 -33.10 -10.71 8.47
N VAL A 132 -33.51 -10.49 7.23
CA VAL A 132 -34.50 -9.48 6.84
C VAL A 132 -35.89 -10.07 7.01
#